data_AF-A0A4Q5QWP1-F1
#
_entry.id   AF-A0A4Q5QWP1-F1
#
_cell.length_a   1.000
_cell.length_b   1.000
_cell.length_c   1.000
_cell.angle_alpha   90.00
_cell.angle_beta   90.00
_cell.angle_gamma   90.00
#
_symmetry.space_group_name_H-M   'P 1'
#
loop_
_entity.id
_entity.type
_entity.pdbx_description
1 polymer ?
#
loop_
_entity_poly.entity_id
_entity_poly.type
_entity_poly.pdbx_seq_one_letter_code
_entity_poly.pdbx_strand_id
1 'polypeptide(L)'
;ILKLYEDGKLHPDAAITKYLPAKHTRFLANAEKVTVRMLLNHTSGLPEYSENPAFVSYVMLHPTMVFDIENALRYLEGEKPQFEPGQRHRYCNTNYLLLSMIADEITGDHAAYIDKIIFRKLGLKNTFYRDSPGYLKYKNLVHSYWDVLNTGRPADITPLQIANVATLKGDDGIVCTPDDAVAFLRGLENGNLLKPSTLSEMKTWVNDDAGKPVYGLGLVHYEAGGLKGFGHSGGGIGAGCMLIYVPEKKTYIFMATNAGTLFGGILAQKADAMKNEILAALLF
;
A
#
# COMPACT_ATOMS: atom_id res chain seq x y z
N ILE A 1 -11.59 -3.71 -3.07
CA ILE A 1 -12.50 -2.57 -3.36
C ILE A 1 -13.12 -2.64 -4.76
N LEU A 2 -12.35 -2.59 -5.85
CA LEU A 2 -12.92 -2.63 -7.22
C LEU A 2 -13.79 -3.87 -7.50
N LYS A 3 -13.44 -5.03 -6.93
CA LYS A 3 -14.32 -6.21 -6.93
C LYS A 3 -15.68 -5.98 -6.26
N LEU A 4 -15.70 -5.30 -5.11
CA LEU A 4 -16.94 -4.96 -4.42
C LEU A 4 -17.80 -3.98 -5.22
N TYR A 5 -17.16 -3.09 -5.99
CA TYR A 5 -17.86 -2.25 -6.97
C TYR A 5 -18.49 -3.07 -8.09
N GLU A 6 -17.73 -3.99 -8.71
CA GLU A 6 -18.26 -4.87 -9.76
C GLU A 6 -19.42 -5.74 -9.29
N ASP A 7 -19.42 -6.12 -8.00
CA ASP A 7 -20.46 -6.89 -7.34
C ASP A 7 -21.64 -6.01 -6.85
N GLY A 8 -21.61 -4.69 -7.12
CA GLY A 8 -22.67 -3.74 -6.76
C GLY A 8 -22.76 -3.40 -5.28
N LYS A 9 -21.76 -3.78 -4.47
CA LYS A 9 -21.77 -3.59 -3.00
C LYS A 9 -21.32 -2.20 -2.57
N LEU A 10 -20.55 -1.50 -3.40
CA LEU A 10 -20.15 -0.11 -3.18
C LEU A 10 -20.08 0.66 -4.49
N HIS A 11 -20.06 2.00 -4.41
CA HIS A 11 -19.83 2.88 -5.56
C HIS A 11 -18.58 3.74 -5.29
N PRO A 12 -17.58 3.79 -6.20
CA PRO A 12 -16.35 4.55 -5.97
C PRO A 12 -16.60 6.05 -5.71
N ASP A 13 -17.58 6.65 -6.37
CA ASP A 13 -17.89 8.09 -6.21
C ASP A 13 -18.81 8.41 -5.01
N ALA A 14 -19.21 7.41 -4.22
CA ALA A 14 -19.96 7.67 -3.01
C ALA A 14 -19.04 8.11 -1.86
N ALA A 15 -19.56 8.97 -0.99
CA ALA A 15 -18.87 9.42 0.22
C ALA A 15 -18.53 8.25 1.15
N ILE A 16 -17.38 8.32 1.81
CA ILE A 16 -16.91 7.25 2.71
C ILE A 16 -17.82 7.06 3.92
N THR A 17 -18.55 8.10 4.35
CA THR A 17 -19.53 8.06 5.43
C THR A 17 -20.72 7.15 5.14
N LYS A 18 -20.94 6.75 3.88
CA LYS A 18 -21.95 5.75 3.51
C LYS A 18 -21.54 4.33 3.92
N TYR A 19 -20.24 4.07 4.01
CA TYR A 19 -19.67 2.74 4.24
C TYR A 19 -18.93 2.62 5.57
N LEU A 20 -18.53 3.74 6.18
CA LEU A 20 -17.85 3.78 7.46
C LEU A 20 -18.76 4.32 8.56
N PRO A 21 -18.88 3.61 9.69
CA PRO A 21 -19.59 4.10 10.87
C PRO A 21 -19.04 5.41 11.42
N ALA A 22 -19.94 6.23 12.00
CA ALA A 22 -19.59 7.53 12.59
C ALA A 22 -18.50 7.47 13.69
N LYS A 23 -18.37 6.34 14.37
CA LYS A 23 -17.31 6.10 15.38
C LYS A 23 -15.90 6.23 14.81
N HIS A 24 -15.72 6.02 13.50
CA HIS A 24 -14.46 6.17 12.79
C HIS A 24 -14.38 7.52 12.07
N THR A 25 -15.43 7.92 11.34
CA THR A 25 -15.39 9.14 10.53
C THR A 25 -15.32 10.42 11.36
N ARG A 26 -15.70 10.39 12.64
CA ARG A 26 -15.55 11.54 13.55
C ARG A 26 -14.11 12.04 13.71
N PHE A 27 -13.12 11.19 13.45
CA PHE A 27 -11.71 11.56 13.52
C PHE A 27 -11.19 12.22 12.24
N LEU A 28 -12.02 12.30 11.19
CA LEU A 28 -11.61 12.73 9.86
C LEU A 28 -12.29 14.04 9.50
N ALA A 29 -11.50 15.07 9.20
CA ALA A 29 -12.03 16.30 8.65
C ALA A 29 -12.60 16.07 7.23
N ASN A 30 -13.73 16.72 6.91
CA ASN A 30 -14.41 16.65 5.60
C ASN A 30 -14.81 15.22 5.16
N ALA A 31 -15.03 14.27 6.08
CA ALA A 31 -15.33 12.88 5.76
C ALA A 31 -16.55 12.71 4.81
N GLU A 32 -17.53 13.61 4.90
CA GLU A 32 -18.72 13.64 4.05
C GLU A 32 -18.45 14.02 2.59
N LYS A 33 -17.31 14.68 2.31
CA LYS A 33 -16.88 15.07 0.96
C LYS A 33 -15.90 14.08 0.33
N VAL A 34 -15.20 13.30 1.14
CA VAL A 34 -14.23 12.31 0.67
C VAL A 34 -14.97 11.09 0.10
N THR A 35 -14.64 10.71 -1.14
CA THR A 35 -15.20 9.51 -1.79
C THR A 35 -14.27 8.31 -1.71
N VAL A 36 -14.81 7.11 -1.94
CA VAL A 36 -13.99 5.87 -2.01
C VAL A 36 -12.93 5.96 -3.12
N ARG A 37 -13.26 6.60 -4.25
CA ARG A 37 -12.32 6.86 -5.35
C ARG A 37 -11.16 7.75 -4.90
N MET A 38 -11.46 8.80 -4.14
CA MET A 38 -10.43 9.71 -3.61
C MET A 38 -9.47 9.01 -2.67
N LEU A 39 -9.94 8.02 -1.90
CA LEU A 39 -9.05 7.17 -1.11
C LEU A 39 -8.14 6.33 -2.03
N LEU A 40 -8.71 5.65 -3.04
CA LEU A 40 -7.99 4.77 -3.96
C LEU A 40 -6.87 5.46 -4.74
N ASN A 41 -7.06 6.73 -5.12
CA ASN A 41 -6.10 7.51 -5.92
C ASN A 41 -5.38 8.62 -5.16
N HIS A 42 -5.47 8.63 -3.83
CA HIS A 42 -4.81 9.63 -2.98
C HIS A 42 -5.14 11.10 -3.31
N THR A 43 -6.41 11.39 -3.59
CA THR A 43 -6.92 12.76 -3.75
C THR A 43 -7.86 13.19 -2.62
N SER A 44 -7.84 12.49 -1.49
CA SER A 44 -8.74 12.74 -0.35
C SER A 44 -8.42 14.01 0.44
N GLY A 45 -7.15 14.42 0.50
CA GLY A 45 -6.68 15.50 1.38
C GLY A 45 -6.64 15.12 2.87
N LEU A 46 -6.84 13.85 3.22
CA LEU A 46 -6.80 13.40 4.61
C LEU A 46 -5.38 13.48 5.19
N PRO A 47 -5.25 13.78 6.49
CA PRO A 47 -3.96 13.74 7.19
C PRO A 47 -3.39 12.32 7.27
N GLU A 48 -2.06 12.23 7.36
CA GLU A 48 -1.30 10.98 7.35
C GLU A 48 -1.05 10.49 8.79
N TYR A 49 -1.67 9.38 9.18
CA TYR A 49 -1.53 8.86 10.55
C TYR A 49 -0.10 8.39 10.84
N SER A 50 0.60 7.86 9.82
CA SER A 50 1.94 7.29 10.01
C SER A 50 3.02 8.35 10.21
N GLU A 51 2.71 9.62 9.91
CA GLU A 51 3.58 10.78 10.12
C GLU A 51 3.24 11.54 11.41
N ASN A 52 2.11 11.22 12.07
CA ASN A 52 1.73 11.91 13.30
C ASN A 52 2.75 11.64 14.42
N PRO A 53 3.36 12.67 15.04
CA PRO A 53 4.43 12.48 16.01
C PRO A 53 4.05 11.63 17.23
N ALA A 54 2.79 11.68 17.68
CA ALA A 54 2.34 10.91 18.83
C ALA A 54 2.14 9.43 18.46
N PHE A 55 1.67 9.14 17.24
CA PHE A 55 1.64 7.77 16.71
C PHE A 55 3.06 7.21 16.53
N VAL A 56 3.95 7.95 15.88
CA VAL A 56 5.36 7.55 15.69
C VAL A 56 6.03 7.27 17.04
N SER A 57 5.84 8.16 18.03
CA SER A 57 6.38 7.97 19.38
C SER A 57 5.84 6.71 20.05
N TYR A 58 4.53 6.43 19.90
CA TYR A 58 3.91 5.24 20.47
C TYR A 58 4.55 3.96 19.91
N VAL A 59 4.72 3.87 18.58
CA VAL A 59 5.35 2.73 17.91
C VAL A 59 6.81 2.56 18.34
N MET A 60 7.58 3.65 18.41
CA MET A 60 8.98 3.60 18.84
C MET A 60 9.16 3.18 20.30
N LEU A 61 8.22 3.53 21.18
CA LEU A 61 8.22 3.12 22.59
C LEU A 61 7.73 1.68 22.80
N HIS A 62 6.98 1.12 21.85
CA HIS A 62 6.42 -0.24 21.92
C HIS A 62 6.77 -1.06 20.67
N PRO A 63 8.06 -1.21 20.33
CA PRO A 63 8.50 -1.67 19.01
C PRO A 63 8.09 -3.12 18.69
N THR A 64 7.76 -3.94 19.69
CA THR A 64 7.35 -5.34 19.47
C THR A 64 5.88 -5.59 19.83
N MET A 65 5.11 -4.53 20.09
CA MET A 65 3.71 -4.64 20.44
C MET A 65 2.85 -4.70 19.18
N VAL A 66 1.98 -5.71 19.10
CA VAL A 66 0.91 -5.76 18.09
C VAL A 66 -0.33 -5.12 18.68
N PHE A 67 -0.92 -4.19 17.93
CA PHE A 67 -2.12 -3.45 18.36
C PHE A 67 -3.12 -3.30 17.23
N ASP A 68 -4.31 -2.82 17.56
CA ASP A 68 -5.33 -2.51 16.56
C ASP A 68 -5.05 -1.15 15.92
N ILE A 69 -4.58 -1.19 14.67
CA ILE A 69 -4.19 -0.02 13.88
C ILE A 69 -5.36 0.92 13.57
N GLU A 70 -6.62 0.50 13.68
CA GLU A 70 -7.76 1.43 13.53
C GLU A 70 -7.74 2.53 14.62
N ASN A 71 -7.13 2.26 15.77
CA ASN A 71 -6.94 3.26 16.81
C ASN A 71 -6.01 4.39 16.37
N ALA A 72 -5.23 4.20 15.29
CA ALA A 72 -4.40 5.25 14.73
C ALA A 72 -5.22 6.45 14.23
N LEU A 73 -6.49 6.23 13.85
CA LEU A 73 -7.38 7.32 13.45
C LEU A 73 -7.56 8.36 14.56
N ARG A 74 -7.44 7.98 15.85
CA ARG A 74 -7.56 8.91 16.97
C ARG A 74 -6.48 9.99 16.96
N TYR A 75 -5.31 9.72 16.39
CA TYR A 75 -4.25 10.72 16.26
C TYR A 75 -4.56 11.80 15.22
N LEU A 76 -5.54 11.56 14.34
CA LEU A 76 -5.99 12.52 13.33
C LEU A 76 -7.09 13.45 13.86
N GLU A 77 -7.57 13.24 15.09
CA GLU A 77 -8.63 14.05 15.68
C GLU A 77 -8.20 15.52 15.78
N GLY A 78 -8.92 16.40 15.09
CA GLY A 78 -8.63 17.83 15.05
C GLY A 78 -7.51 18.23 14.08
N GLU A 79 -6.89 17.29 13.37
CA GLU A 79 -5.98 17.62 12.28
C GLU A 79 -6.73 18.28 11.11
N LYS A 80 -6.06 19.26 10.48
CA LYS A 80 -6.60 19.92 9.30
C LYS A 80 -6.37 19.04 8.07
N PRO A 81 -7.29 19.07 7.08
CA PRO A 81 -7.02 18.49 5.77
C PRO A 81 -5.73 19.07 5.18
N GLN A 82 -4.96 18.24 4.48
CA GLN A 82 -3.78 18.67 3.75
C GLN A 82 -4.16 19.59 2.56
N PHE A 83 -5.35 19.39 2.00
CA PHE A 83 -6.01 20.19 0.97
C PHE A 83 -7.50 19.80 0.89
N GLU A 84 -8.31 20.53 0.13
CA GLU A 84 -9.72 20.15 -0.06
C GLU A 84 -9.83 18.87 -0.91
N PRO A 85 -10.78 17.95 -0.59
CA PRO A 85 -10.96 16.71 -1.34
C PRO A 85 -11.08 16.92 -2.85
N GLY A 86 -10.30 16.16 -3.62
CA GLY A 86 -10.24 16.21 -5.08
C GLY A 86 -9.36 17.32 -5.65
N GLN A 87 -8.79 18.21 -4.84
CA GLN A 87 -8.04 19.37 -5.35
C GLN A 87 -6.67 18.98 -5.92
N ARG A 88 -5.97 18.02 -5.30
CA ARG A 88 -4.59 17.61 -5.63
C ARG A 88 -4.38 16.13 -5.35
N HIS A 89 -3.23 15.62 -5.77
CA HIS A 89 -2.73 14.30 -5.39
C HIS A 89 -1.69 14.42 -4.27
N ARG A 90 -1.84 13.64 -3.20
CA ARG A 90 -0.79 13.40 -2.20
C ARG A 90 -0.97 12.03 -1.57
N TYR A 91 0.04 11.19 -1.70
CA TYR A 91 0.08 9.85 -1.10
C TYR A 91 -0.20 9.93 0.40
N CYS A 92 -1.05 9.03 0.89
CA CYS A 92 -1.54 9.02 2.27
C CYS A 92 -2.01 7.62 2.64
N ASN A 93 -1.35 6.97 3.60
CA ASN A 93 -1.63 5.62 4.10
C ASN A 93 -2.97 5.55 4.82
N THR A 94 -3.40 6.63 5.49
CA THR A 94 -4.76 6.74 6.06
C THR A 94 -5.83 6.32 5.04
N ASN A 95 -5.64 6.64 3.75
CA ASN A 95 -6.60 6.26 2.72
C ASN A 95 -6.78 4.74 2.60
N TYR A 96 -5.68 3.99 2.61
CA TYR A 96 -5.72 2.54 2.41
C TYR A 96 -6.10 1.80 3.69
N LEU A 97 -5.76 2.34 4.86
CA LEU A 97 -6.35 1.90 6.14
C LEU A 97 -7.88 2.02 6.11
N LEU A 98 -8.41 3.18 5.71
CA LEU A 98 -9.87 3.37 5.60
C LEU A 98 -10.51 2.46 4.55
N LEU A 99 -9.85 2.18 3.43
CA LEU A 99 -10.35 1.21 2.44
C LEU A 99 -10.43 -0.21 3.01
N SER A 100 -9.48 -0.62 3.85
CA SER A 100 -9.58 -1.92 4.54
C SER A 100 -10.79 -1.97 5.49
N MET A 101 -11.04 -0.88 6.23
CA MET A 101 -12.18 -0.77 7.14
C MET A 101 -13.52 -0.79 6.38
N ILE A 102 -13.61 -0.09 5.23
CA ILE A 102 -14.76 -0.19 4.34
C ILE A 102 -14.98 -1.62 3.86
N ALA A 103 -13.90 -2.32 3.51
CA ALA A 103 -13.99 -3.71 3.09
C ALA A 103 -14.44 -4.62 4.26
N ASP A 104 -13.97 -4.39 5.48
CA ASP A 104 -14.43 -5.09 6.69
C ASP A 104 -15.92 -4.87 6.92
N GLU A 105 -16.41 -3.63 6.89
CA GLU A 105 -17.84 -3.33 7.07
C GLU A 105 -18.74 -4.01 6.03
N ILE A 106 -18.24 -4.17 4.79
CA ILE A 106 -19.01 -4.79 3.70
C ILE A 106 -18.91 -6.33 3.70
N THR A 107 -17.78 -6.88 4.12
CA THR A 107 -17.47 -8.32 3.96
C THR A 107 -17.47 -9.09 5.27
N GLY A 108 -17.42 -8.41 6.41
CA GLY A 108 -17.22 -8.96 7.75
C GLY A 108 -15.76 -9.31 8.04
N ASP A 109 -14.99 -9.67 7.01
CA ASP A 109 -13.57 -10.02 7.09
C ASP A 109 -12.92 -9.79 5.72
N HIS A 110 -12.26 -8.63 5.56
CA HIS A 110 -11.62 -8.29 4.30
C HIS A 110 -10.42 -9.18 3.98
N ALA A 111 -9.74 -9.75 4.99
CA ALA A 111 -8.58 -10.60 4.78
C ALA A 111 -9.01 -11.94 4.16
N ALA A 112 -10.05 -12.58 4.71
CA ALA A 112 -10.66 -13.77 4.10
C ALA A 112 -11.22 -13.46 2.70
N TYR A 113 -11.77 -12.27 2.50
CA TYR A 113 -12.22 -11.82 1.17
C TYR A 113 -11.06 -11.71 0.17
N ILE A 114 -9.93 -11.09 0.54
CA ILE A 114 -8.73 -11.01 -0.32
C ILE A 114 -8.21 -12.41 -0.65
N ASP A 115 -8.08 -13.29 0.34
CA ASP A 115 -7.62 -14.67 0.14
C ASP A 115 -8.49 -15.39 -0.90
N LYS A 116 -9.82 -15.35 -0.72
CA LYS A 116 -10.77 -16.02 -1.60
C LYS A 116 -10.76 -15.47 -3.02
N ILE A 117 -10.80 -14.15 -3.16
CA ILE A 117 -11.10 -13.50 -4.45
C ILE A 117 -9.83 -13.22 -5.27
N ILE A 118 -8.67 -13.14 -4.60
CA ILE A 118 -7.38 -12.82 -5.23
C ILE A 118 -6.41 -13.99 -5.07
N PHE A 119 -5.99 -14.32 -3.84
CA PHE A 119 -4.86 -15.24 -3.63
C PHE A 119 -5.16 -16.64 -4.15
N ARG A 120 -6.27 -17.25 -3.73
CA ARG A 120 -6.69 -18.58 -4.21
C ARG A 120 -7.05 -18.57 -5.69
N LYS A 121 -7.67 -17.49 -6.17
CA LYS A 121 -8.09 -17.36 -7.58
C LYS A 121 -6.90 -17.35 -8.54
N LEU A 122 -5.80 -16.71 -8.14
CA LEU A 122 -4.56 -16.67 -8.92
C LEU A 122 -3.56 -17.78 -8.55
N GLY A 123 -3.87 -18.58 -7.52
CA GLY A 123 -2.98 -19.64 -7.05
C GLY A 123 -1.72 -19.14 -6.33
N LEU A 124 -1.80 -18.00 -5.64
CA LEU A 124 -0.68 -17.39 -4.90
C LEU A 124 -0.46 -18.12 -3.57
N LYS A 125 0.33 -19.20 -3.61
CA LYS A 125 0.50 -20.13 -2.47
C LYS A 125 1.47 -19.63 -1.39
N ASN A 126 2.30 -18.65 -1.73
CA ASN A 126 3.31 -18.06 -0.84
C ASN A 126 3.01 -16.58 -0.59
N THR A 127 1.73 -16.22 -0.56
CA THR A 127 1.22 -14.89 -0.24
C THR A 127 0.32 -14.99 0.97
N PHE A 128 0.58 -14.17 1.98
CA PHE A 128 -0.03 -14.26 3.30
C PHE A 128 -0.48 -12.89 3.75
N TYR A 129 -1.62 -12.85 4.44
CA TYR A 129 -2.16 -11.64 5.04
C TYR A 129 -2.98 -12.00 6.28
N ARG A 130 -2.72 -11.32 7.41
CA ARG A 130 -3.50 -11.43 8.66
C ARG A 130 -3.66 -12.91 9.09
N ASP A 131 -4.88 -13.41 9.19
CA ASP A 131 -5.19 -14.74 9.72
C ASP A 131 -4.86 -15.91 8.77
N SER A 132 -4.15 -15.63 7.66
CA SER A 132 -3.66 -16.65 6.73
C SER A 132 -2.77 -17.69 7.44
N PRO A 133 -2.95 -19.00 7.20
CA PRO A 133 -2.07 -20.03 7.76
C PRO A 133 -0.60 -19.78 7.39
N GLY A 134 0.28 -19.76 8.39
CA GLY A 134 1.72 -19.52 8.20
C GLY A 134 2.12 -18.05 8.07
N TYR A 135 1.18 -17.09 8.19
CA TYR A 135 1.48 -15.66 8.24
C TYR A 135 2.53 -15.36 9.32
N LEU A 136 3.61 -14.68 8.92
CA LEU A 136 4.76 -14.33 9.75
C LEU A 136 5.49 -15.50 10.45
N LYS A 137 5.17 -16.75 10.07
CA LYS A 137 5.81 -17.97 10.57
C LYS A 137 6.36 -18.83 9.43
N TYR A 138 6.39 -18.28 8.22
CA TYR A 138 6.88 -18.98 7.04
C TYR A 138 8.39 -19.24 7.15
N LYS A 139 8.82 -20.48 6.90
CA LYS A 139 10.20 -20.94 7.12
C LYS A 139 11.28 -20.16 6.37
N ASN A 140 10.92 -19.52 5.25
CA ASN A 140 11.84 -18.76 4.39
C ASN A 140 11.66 -17.25 4.57
N LEU A 141 10.99 -16.80 5.63
CA LEU A 141 10.93 -15.37 5.95
C LEU A 141 12.35 -14.89 6.30
N VAL A 142 12.81 -13.87 5.59
CA VAL A 142 14.16 -13.32 5.78
C VAL A 142 14.20 -12.43 7.02
N HIS A 143 15.39 -12.31 7.61
CA HIS A 143 15.64 -11.31 8.65
C HIS A 143 15.52 -9.90 8.06
N SER A 144 15.11 -8.95 8.88
CA SER A 144 14.92 -7.54 8.51
C SER A 144 15.88 -6.64 9.26
N TYR A 145 16.41 -5.64 8.56
CA TYR A 145 17.49 -4.79 9.04
C TYR A 145 17.13 -3.33 8.94
N TRP A 146 17.56 -2.51 9.90
CA TRP A 146 17.36 -1.06 9.86
C TRP A 146 18.54 -0.30 10.45
N ASP A 147 19.03 0.70 9.72
CA ASP A 147 20.05 1.64 10.20
C ASP A 147 19.40 2.87 10.82
N VAL A 148 18.81 2.67 12.01
CA VAL A 148 18.07 3.69 12.77
C VAL A 148 18.91 4.95 13.00
N LEU A 149 20.21 4.76 13.28
CA LEU A 149 21.14 5.85 13.61
C LEU A 149 21.82 6.45 12.37
N ASN A 150 21.50 5.95 11.17
CA ASN A 150 22.06 6.40 9.90
C ASN A 150 23.60 6.40 9.88
N THR A 151 24.21 5.34 10.41
CA THR A 151 25.68 5.19 10.55
C THR A 151 26.33 4.34 9.46
N GLY A 152 25.52 3.81 8.54
CA GLY A 152 25.89 2.77 7.58
C GLY A 152 25.95 1.37 8.20
N ARG A 153 25.50 1.19 9.46
CA ARG A 153 25.55 -0.08 10.19
C ARG A 153 24.15 -0.46 10.66
N PRO A 154 23.43 -1.33 9.93
CA PRO A 154 22.07 -1.65 10.30
C PRO A 154 22.02 -2.66 11.45
N ALA A 155 21.01 -2.55 12.29
CA ALA A 155 20.67 -3.54 13.31
C ALA A 155 19.65 -4.54 12.75
N ASP A 156 19.70 -5.79 13.22
CA ASP A 156 18.61 -6.75 13.01
C ASP A 156 17.41 -6.33 13.85
N ILE A 157 16.31 -6.02 13.17
CA ILE A 157 15.05 -5.58 13.76
C ILE A 157 13.91 -6.55 13.48
N THR A 158 14.23 -7.81 13.16
CA THR A 158 13.24 -8.82 12.75
C THR A 158 12.03 -8.90 13.70
N PRO A 159 12.18 -8.89 15.04
CA PRO A 159 11.02 -8.90 15.95
C PRO A 159 10.12 -7.66 15.80
N LEU A 160 10.71 -6.48 15.62
CA LEU A 160 10.00 -5.21 15.39
C LEU A 160 9.29 -5.24 14.03
N GLN A 161 9.95 -5.69 12.98
CA GLN A 161 9.33 -5.80 11.66
C GLN A 161 8.13 -6.77 11.69
N ILE A 162 8.26 -7.92 12.36
CA ILE A 162 7.15 -8.88 12.52
C ILE A 162 5.97 -8.23 13.24
N ALA A 163 6.20 -7.52 14.35
CA ALA A 163 5.14 -6.85 15.08
C ALA A 163 4.48 -5.72 14.27
N ASN A 164 5.27 -4.96 13.52
CA ASN A 164 4.80 -3.90 12.63
C ASN A 164 3.90 -4.46 11.51
N VAL A 165 4.38 -5.46 10.78
CA VAL A 165 3.61 -6.11 9.68
C VAL A 165 2.35 -6.80 10.23
N ALA A 166 2.39 -7.37 11.44
CA ALA A 166 1.21 -7.94 12.09
C ALA A 166 0.13 -6.89 12.44
N THR A 167 0.55 -5.66 12.72
CA THR A 167 -0.32 -4.55 13.13
C THR A 167 -1.04 -3.92 11.94
N LEU A 168 -0.32 -3.68 10.85
CA LEU A 168 -0.80 -2.92 9.68
C LEU A 168 -1.90 -3.66 8.90
N LYS A 169 -2.76 -2.88 8.24
CA LYS A 169 -3.83 -3.39 7.37
C LYS A 169 -4.22 -2.38 6.29
N GLY A 170 -4.43 -2.88 5.07
CA GLY A 170 -4.84 -2.08 3.92
C GLY A 170 -3.70 -1.36 3.21
N ASP A 171 -2.95 -0.54 3.93
CA ASP A 171 -1.77 0.20 3.45
C ASP A 171 -0.47 -0.63 3.46
N ASP A 172 -0.42 -1.66 4.31
CA ASP A 172 0.65 -2.67 4.37
C ASP A 172 0.10 -3.98 4.97
N GLY A 173 0.97 -4.95 5.26
CA GLY A 173 0.67 -6.19 5.97
C GLY A 173 0.71 -7.45 5.09
N ILE A 174 0.80 -7.31 3.77
CA ILE A 174 0.91 -8.49 2.87
C ILE A 174 2.36 -8.93 2.79
N VAL A 175 2.60 -10.23 3.02
CA VAL A 175 3.91 -10.87 2.83
C VAL A 175 3.82 -11.81 1.64
N CYS A 176 4.72 -11.68 0.68
CA CYS A 176 4.71 -12.52 -0.52
C CYS A 176 6.12 -12.88 -1.00
N THR A 177 6.19 -13.89 -1.87
CA THR A 177 7.40 -14.17 -2.66
C THR A 177 7.43 -13.36 -3.95
N PRO A 178 8.62 -13.12 -4.54
CA PRO A 178 8.75 -12.48 -5.85
C PRO A 178 7.87 -13.10 -6.95
N ASP A 179 7.83 -14.43 -7.02
CA ASP A 179 7.06 -15.15 -8.05
C ASP A 179 5.55 -14.87 -7.94
N ASP A 180 5.01 -14.95 -6.72
CA ASP A 180 3.61 -14.64 -6.44
C ASP A 180 3.28 -13.15 -6.69
N ALA A 181 4.20 -12.23 -6.36
CA ALA A 181 4.01 -10.80 -6.63
C ALA A 181 3.90 -10.53 -8.14
N VAL A 182 4.79 -11.13 -8.94
CA VAL A 182 4.72 -11.04 -10.41
C VAL A 182 3.46 -11.74 -10.95
N ALA A 183 3.08 -12.89 -10.40
CA ALA A 183 1.86 -13.60 -10.78
C ALA A 183 0.60 -12.78 -10.48
N PHE A 184 0.58 -12.04 -9.36
CA PHE A 184 -0.48 -11.11 -9.01
C PHE A 184 -0.63 -10.01 -10.07
N LEU A 185 0.43 -9.26 -10.37
CA LEU A 185 0.35 -8.14 -11.32
C LEU A 185 0.02 -8.63 -12.74
N ARG A 186 0.57 -9.78 -13.13
CA ARG A 186 0.23 -10.42 -14.42
C ARG A 186 -1.24 -10.87 -14.47
N GLY A 187 -1.75 -11.47 -13.40
CA GLY A 187 -3.14 -11.88 -13.30
C GLY A 187 -4.10 -10.69 -13.33
N LEU A 188 -3.73 -9.59 -12.68
CA LEU A 188 -4.47 -8.33 -12.74
C LEU A 188 -4.52 -7.79 -14.16
N GLU A 189 -3.37 -7.62 -14.82
CA GLU A 189 -3.28 -7.02 -16.16
C GLU A 189 -3.98 -7.87 -17.23
N ASN A 190 -3.93 -9.18 -17.11
CA ASN A 190 -4.60 -10.09 -18.04
C ASN A 190 -6.14 -10.17 -17.83
N GLY A 191 -6.71 -9.40 -16.89
CA GLY A 191 -8.15 -9.37 -16.64
C GLY A 191 -8.69 -10.57 -15.86
N ASN A 192 -7.83 -11.33 -15.15
CA ASN A 192 -8.28 -12.48 -14.36
C ASN A 192 -9.03 -12.05 -13.08
N LEU A 193 -8.83 -10.81 -12.64
CA LEU A 193 -9.44 -10.25 -11.43
C LEU A 193 -10.60 -9.31 -11.74
N LEU A 194 -10.42 -8.38 -12.68
CA LEU A 194 -11.35 -7.29 -12.98
C LEU A 194 -11.88 -7.38 -14.41
N LYS A 195 -13.09 -6.87 -14.63
CA LYS A 195 -13.67 -6.62 -15.95
C LYS A 195 -12.80 -5.61 -16.71
N PRO A 196 -12.73 -5.67 -18.05
CA PRO A 196 -11.92 -4.73 -18.84
C PRO A 196 -12.22 -3.25 -18.54
N SER A 197 -13.49 -2.89 -18.35
CA SER A 197 -13.90 -1.51 -18.01
C SER A 197 -13.33 -1.05 -16.66
N THR A 198 -13.39 -1.91 -15.65
CA THR A 198 -12.90 -1.60 -14.29
C THR A 198 -11.38 -1.60 -14.22
N LEU A 199 -10.70 -2.46 -14.99
CA LEU A 199 -9.24 -2.41 -15.14
C LEU A 199 -8.80 -1.14 -15.88
N SER A 200 -9.56 -0.68 -16.88
CA SER A 200 -9.31 0.61 -17.54
C SER A 200 -9.45 1.76 -16.56
N GLU A 201 -10.48 1.74 -15.72
CA GLU A 201 -10.71 2.76 -14.69
C GLU A 201 -9.60 2.78 -13.63
N MET A 202 -9.08 1.60 -13.25
CA MET A 202 -7.93 1.47 -12.34
C MET A 202 -6.68 2.17 -12.87
N LYS A 203 -6.55 2.27 -14.20
CA LYS A 203 -5.43 2.88 -14.92
C LYS A 203 -5.74 4.30 -15.43
N THR A 204 -6.78 4.94 -14.89
CA THR A 204 -7.01 6.38 -15.09
C THR A 204 -6.15 7.16 -14.10
N TRP A 205 -5.08 7.78 -14.61
CA TRP A 205 -4.09 8.47 -13.80
C TRP A 205 -4.57 9.84 -13.33
N VAL A 206 -4.42 10.13 -12.04
CA VAL A 206 -4.38 11.50 -11.53
C VAL A 206 -2.99 12.08 -11.73
N ASN A 207 -2.93 13.39 -11.85
CA ASN A 207 -1.69 14.12 -12.09
C ASN A 207 -1.16 14.77 -10.80
N ASP A 208 0.15 14.96 -10.74
CA ASP A 208 0.79 15.83 -9.75
C ASP A 208 0.57 17.32 -10.07
N ASP A 209 1.08 18.20 -9.20
CA ASP A 209 1.01 19.66 -9.36
C ASP A 209 1.74 20.16 -10.63
N ALA A 210 2.62 19.36 -11.23
CA ALA A 210 3.30 19.64 -12.49
C ALA A 210 2.54 19.10 -13.72
N GLY A 211 1.36 18.50 -13.53
CA GLY A 211 0.53 17.95 -14.60
C GLY A 211 1.00 16.58 -15.12
N LYS A 212 1.91 15.90 -14.42
CA LYS A 212 2.41 14.58 -14.82
C LYS A 212 1.55 13.47 -14.21
N PRO A 213 1.24 12.39 -14.95
CA PRO A 213 0.52 11.25 -14.41
C PRO A 213 1.35 10.54 -13.33
N VAL A 214 0.75 10.31 -12.16
CA VAL A 214 1.45 9.75 -11.00
C VAL A 214 0.77 8.53 -10.39
N TYR A 215 -0.57 8.49 -10.34
CA TYR A 215 -1.27 7.47 -9.57
C TYR A 215 -2.66 7.14 -10.13
N GLY A 216 -3.06 5.87 -10.09
CA GLY A 216 -4.37 5.36 -10.52
C GLY A 216 -5.22 4.92 -9.33
N LEU A 217 -5.98 3.83 -9.46
CA LEU A 217 -6.66 3.22 -8.30
C LEU A 217 -5.77 2.12 -7.72
N GLY A 218 -4.77 2.50 -6.93
CA GLY A 218 -3.79 1.57 -6.32
C GLY A 218 -2.64 1.15 -7.22
N LEU A 219 -2.35 1.96 -8.24
CA LEU A 219 -1.22 1.76 -9.14
C LEU A 219 -0.45 3.07 -9.30
N VAL A 220 0.85 3.02 -9.12
CA VAL A 220 1.77 4.11 -9.48
C VAL A 220 2.03 4.06 -10.98
N HIS A 221 2.01 5.24 -11.62
CA HIS A 221 2.49 5.42 -12.98
C HIS A 221 4.00 5.68 -12.95
N TYR A 222 4.77 4.86 -13.66
CA TYR A 222 6.22 5.00 -13.80
C TYR A 222 6.58 5.43 -15.22
N GLU A 223 7.50 6.37 -15.33
CA GLU A 223 8.08 6.80 -16.60
C GLU A 223 9.59 6.97 -16.45
N ALA A 224 10.37 6.27 -17.27
CA ALA A 224 11.83 6.39 -17.30
C ALA A 224 12.33 6.15 -18.72
N GLY A 225 13.26 6.98 -19.22
CA GLY A 225 13.87 6.83 -20.54
C GLY A 225 12.88 6.68 -21.70
N GLY A 226 11.70 7.29 -21.61
CA GLY A 226 10.61 7.20 -22.58
C GLY A 226 9.73 5.94 -22.46
N LEU A 227 10.11 4.96 -21.63
CA LEU A 227 9.30 3.79 -21.33
C LEU A 227 8.28 4.12 -20.24
N LYS A 228 7.06 3.61 -20.41
CA LYS A 228 5.98 3.69 -19.43
C LYS A 228 5.77 2.35 -18.74
N GLY A 229 5.51 2.40 -17.45
CA GLY A 229 5.15 1.25 -16.65
C GLY A 229 4.13 1.59 -15.58
N PHE A 230 3.59 0.55 -14.96
CA PHE A 230 2.73 0.72 -13.80
C PHE A 230 2.95 -0.41 -12.80
N GLY A 231 2.61 -0.15 -11.55
CA GLY A 231 2.80 -1.11 -10.47
C GLY A 231 2.73 -0.41 -9.12
N HIS A 232 3.58 -0.78 -8.18
CA HIS A 232 3.71 -0.08 -6.90
C HIS A 232 5.06 -0.36 -6.24
N SER A 233 5.51 0.55 -5.40
CA SER A 233 6.65 0.35 -4.48
C SER A 233 6.17 0.22 -3.04
N GLY A 234 6.91 -0.52 -2.21
CA GLY A 234 6.72 -0.59 -0.77
C GLY A 234 7.96 -0.10 -0.05
N GLY A 235 7.77 0.67 1.02
CA GLY A 235 8.86 1.12 1.87
C GLY A 235 8.46 1.03 3.33
N GLY A 236 9.29 0.36 4.13
CA GLY A 236 9.06 0.16 5.54
C GLY A 236 10.33 0.28 6.36
N ILE A 237 10.20 0.08 7.66
CA ILE A 237 11.31 0.19 8.61
C ILE A 237 12.34 -0.94 8.47
N GLY A 238 11.96 -2.11 7.96
CA GLY A 238 12.86 -3.28 7.82
C GLY A 238 12.82 -3.98 6.47
N ALA A 239 12.12 -3.40 5.50
CA ALA A 239 12.00 -3.95 4.15
C ALA A 239 11.63 -2.85 3.16
N GLY A 240 11.92 -3.10 1.89
CA GLY A 240 11.44 -2.31 0.77
C GLY A 240 11.25 -3.19 -0.45
N CYS A 241 10.34 -2.83 -1.34
CA CYS A 241 10.10 -3.57 -2.56
C CYS A 241 9.61 -2.68 -3.70
N MET A 242 9.64 -3.23 -4.90
CA MET A 242 9.06 -2.64 -6.09
C MET A 242 8.52 -3.77 -6.96
N LEU A 243 7.31 -3.57 -7.47
CA LEU A 243 6.67 -4.43 -8.45
C LEU A 243 6.19 -3.57 -9.60
N ILE A 244 6.72 -3.77 -10.80
CA ILE A 244 6.36 -3.00 -11.99
C ILE A 244 6.12 -3.91 -13.19
N TYR A 245 5.24 -3.46 -14.08
CA TYR A 245 5.08 -3.99 -15.43
C TYR A 245 5.38 -2.89 -16.45
N VAL A 246 6.20 -3.21 -17.45
CA VAL A 246 6.57 -2.31 -18.56
C VAL A 246 5.98 -2.90 -19.86
N PRO A 247 4.81 -2.43 -20.33
CA PRO A 247 4.08 -3.04 -21.44
C PRO A 247 4.86 -3.11 -22.75
N GLU A 248 5.62 -2.07 -23.08
CA GLU A 248 6.40 -2.00 -24.33
C GLU A 248 7.47 -3.09 -24.41
N LYS A 249 8.02 -3.49 -23.25
CA LYS A 249 9.00 -4.59 -23.13
C LYS A 249 8.34 -5.93 -22.82
N LYS A 250 7.04 -5.94 -22.46
CA LYS A 250 6.30 -7.10 -21.92
C LYS A 250 6.99 -7.71 -20.69
N THR A 251 7.59 -6.86 -19.85
CA THR A 251 8.44 -7.29 -18.73
C THR A 251 7.80 -6.94 -17.41
N TYR A 252 7.72 -7.93 -16.52
CA TYR A 252 7.36 -7.76 -15.11
C TYR A 252 8.63 -7.83 -14.27
N ILE A 253 8.81 -6.91 -13.34
CA ILE A 253 10.01 -6.82 -12.49
C ILE A 253 9.53 -6.74 -11.04
N PHE A 254 10.05 -7.64 -10.20
CA PHE A 254 9.96 -7.54 -8.76
C PHE A 254 11.37 -7.42 -8.18
N MET A 255 11.58 -6.44 -7.30
CA MET A 255 12.81 -6.29 -6.53
C MET A 255 12.44 -6.06 -5.07
N ALA A 256 13.23 -6.59 -4.15
CA ALA A 256 13.06 -6.36 -2.73
C ALA A 256 14.41 -6.26 -2.02
N THR A 257 14.40 -5.55 -0.91
CA THR A 257 15.49 -5.47 0.06
C THR A 257 14.92 -5.75 1.44
N ASN A 258 15.70 -6.43 2.27
CA ASN A 258 15.40 -6.64 3.68
C ASN A 258 16.04 -5.57 4.58
N ALA A 259 16.39 -4.42 4.01
CA ALA A 259 16.81 -3.22 4.72
C ALA A 259 15.68 -2.18 4.72
N GLY A 260 15.55 -1.44 5.82
CA GLY A 260 14.60 -0.33 5.94
C GLY A 260 14.88 0.79 4.94
N THR A 261 13.83 1.23 4.25
CA THR A 261 13.89 2.29 3.23
C THR A 261 13.09 3.53 3.58
N LEU A 262 12.30 3.50 4.67
CA LEU A 262 11.34 4.55 5.01
C LEU A 262 11.95 5.96 5.21
N PHE A 263 13.15 6.06 5.79
CA PHE A 263 13.70 7.35 6.26
C PHE A 263 14.87 7.92 5.45
N GLY A 264 15.06 7.51 4.19
CA GLY A 264 16.04 8.14 3.30
C GLY A 264 17.50 8.13 3.80
N GLY A 265 17.83 7.23 4.74
CA GLY A 265 19.18 7.07 5.28
C GLY A 265 20.18 6.56 4.24
N ILE A 266 21.46 6.49 4.61
CA ILE A 266 22.58 6.12 3.74
C ILE A 266 22.32 4.78 3.02
N LEU A 267 21.81 3.78 3.74
CA LEU A 267 21.49 2.48 3.15
C LEU A 267 20.28 2.54 2.21
N ALA A 268 19.25 3.34 2.53
CA ALA A 268 18.10 3.53 1.67
C ALA A 268 18.52 4.20 0.35
N GLN A 269 19.35 5.25 0.41
CA GLN A 269 19.90 5.92 -0.77
C GLN A 269 20.72 4.97 -1.65
N LYS A 270 21.56 4.12 -1.05
CA LYS A 270 22.31 3.09 -1.78
C LYS A 270 21.39 2.05 -2.42
N ALA A 271 20.36 1.60 -1.72
CA ALA A 271 19.37 0.66 -2.26
C ALA A 271 18.62 1.28 -3.45
N ASP A 272 18.25 2.56 -3.37
CA ASP A 272 17.61 3.29 -4.45
C ASP A 272 18.52 3.47 -5.67
N ALA A 273 19.79 3.81 -5.46
CA ALA A 273 20.78 3.90 -6.53
C ALA A 273 20.94 2.55 -7.25
N MET A 274 21.13 1.46 -6.50
CA MET A 274 21.25 0.10 -7.04
C MET A 274 19.98 -0.33 -7.80
N LYS A 275 18.80 -0.05 -7.24
CA LYS A 275 17.51 -0.29 -7.92
C LYS A 275 17.47 0.42 -9.27
N ASN A 276 17.87 1.69 -9.33
CA ASN A 276 17.87 2.46 -10.58
C ASN A 276 18.87 1.91 -11.59
N GLU A 277 20.07 1.49 -11.17
CA GLU A 277 21.06 0.83 -12.03
C GLU A 277 20.53 -0.49 -12.62
N ILE A 278 19.88 -1.32 -11.80
CA ILE A 278 19.27 -2.58 -12.24
C ILE A 278 18.14 -2.31 -13.24
N LEU A 279 17.26 -1.36 -12.95
CA LEU A 279 16.18 -0.98 -13.87
C LEU A 279 16.73 -0.48 -15.20
N ALA A 280 17.80 0.32 -15.16
CA ALA A 280 18.43 0.80 -16.37
C ALA A 280 18.97 -0.37 -17.21
N ALA A 281 19.71 -1.30 -16.60
CA ALA A 281 20.28 -2.46 -17.28
C ALA A 281 19.23 -3.46 -17.82
N LEU A 282 18.05 -3.54 -17.19
CA LEU A 282 16.97 -4.41 -17.64
C LEU A 282 16.13 -3.80 -18.77
N LEU A 283 16.09 -2.48 -18.89
CA LEU A 283 15.13 -1.77 -19.76
C LEU A 283 15.78 -1.03 -20.94
N PHE A 284 17.05 -0.64 -20.84
CA PHE A 284 17.82 0.11 -21.86
C PHE A 284 19.08 -0.64 -22.27
#